data_AF-A0A6S7K4E3-F1
#
_entry.id   AF-A0A6S7K4E3-F1
#
_cell.length_a   1.000
_cell.length_b   1.000
_cell.length_c   1.000
_cell.angle_alpha   90.00
_cell.angle_beta   90.00
_cell.angle_gamma   90.00
#
_symmetry.space_group_name_H-M   'P 1'
#
loop_
_entity.id
_entity.type
_entity.pdbx_description
1 polymer ?
#
loop_
_entity_poly.entity_id
_entity_poly.type
_entity_poly.pdbx_seq_one_letter_code
_entity_poly.pdbx_strand_id
1 'polypeptide(L)'
;MSDELEDFSFNKPNVTASSWLNHFESLHTKHLIGPEEINILQRLKSLEMEPTNNLLDEPISEYEIINAAKKLKNNKSAYSDKIRNEMLKYSTNILLQGYKKLFNLILETGSFPDQWCE
;
A
#
# COMPACT_ATOMS: atom_id res chain seq x y z
N MET A 1 7.66 58.43 -24.54
CA MET A 1 7.23 58.31 -25.95
C MET A 1 8.36 57.55 -26.62
N SER A 2 8.31 56.23 -26.77
CA SER A 2 7.15 55.37 -27.03
C SER A 2 7.48 53.96 -26.55
N ASP A 3 6.51 53.27 -25.94
CA ASP A 3 6.62 51.86 -25.57
C ASP A 3 6.55 50.98 -26.83
N GLU A 4 7.61 50.23 -27.11
CA GLU A 4 7.58 49.11 -28.05
C GLU A 4 6.99 47.90 -27.33
N LEU A 5 5.69 47.67 -27.52
CA LEU A 5 5.05 46.39 -27.20
C LEU A 5 5.35 45.42 -28.35
N GLU A 6 6.38 44.60 -28.17
CA GLU A 6 6.59 43.41 -29.00
C GLU A 6 5.37 42.48 -28.86
N ASP A 7 4.65 42.31 -29.97
CA ASP A 7 3.55 41.37 -30.14
C ASP A 7 4.09 39.94 -30.08
N PHE A 8 4.10 39.35 -28.87
CA PHE A 8 4.28 37.91 -28.70
C PHE A 8 3.04 37.21 -29.27
N SER A 9 3.05 36.95 -30.57
CA SER A 9 2.08 36.05 -31.19
C SER A 9 2.29 34.66 -30.56
N PHE A 10 1.48 34.33 -29.55
CA PHE A 10 1.37 32.97 -29.05
C PHE A 10 0.87 32.14 -30.23
N ASN A 11 1.74 31.26 -30.73
CA ASN A 11 1.46 30.35 -31.81
C ASN A 11 0.31 29.42 -31.38
N LYS A 12 -0.92 29.89 -31.64
CA LYS A 12 -2.14 29.25 -31.15
C LYS A 12 -2.21 27.90 -31.89
N PRO A 13 -2.18 26.76 -31.19
CA PRO A 13 -2.23 25.48 -31.86
C PRO A 13 -3.48 25.45 -32.74
N ASN A 14 -3.29 25.21 -34.04
CA ASN A 14 -4.34 25.24 -35.07
C ASN A 14 -5.21 23.97 -35.02
N VAL A 15 -5.59 23.55 -33.81
CA VAL A 15 -6.39 22.35 -33.58
C VAL A 15 -7.59 22.78 -32.74
N THR A 16 -8.77 22.62 -33.32
CA THR A 16 -10.03 22.92 -32.64
C THR A 16 -10.32 21.86 -31.58
N ALA A 17 -11.10 22.22 -30.56
CA ALA A 17 -11.53 21.28 -29.52
C ALA A 17 -12.28 20.07 -30.12
N SER A 18 -13.06 20.28 -31.18
CA SER A 18 -13.72 19.21 -31.92
C SER A 18 -12.75 18.29 -32.66
N SER A 19 -11.67 18.84 -33.23
CA SER A 19 -10.62 18.04 -33.85
C SER A 19 -9.85 17.20 -32.82
N TRP A 20 -9.63 17.74 -31.61
CA TRP A 20 -9.09 16.98 -30.48
C TRP A 20 -10.05 15.86 -30.08
N LEU A 21 -11.31 16.19 -29.79
CA LEU A 21 -12.31 15.22 -29.34
C LEU A 21 -12.45 14.05 -30.33
N ASN A 22 -12.61 14.35 -31.61
CA ASN A 22 -12.74 13.34 -32.66
C ASN A 22 -11.48 12.47 -32.78
N HIS A 23 -10.29 13.04 -32.62
CA HIS A 23 -9.04 12.28 -32.66
C HIS A 23 -8.97 11.26 -31.53
N PHE A 24 -9.23 11.69 -30.29
CA PHE A 24 -9.17 10.80 -29.13
C PHE A 24 -10.32 9.79 -29.11
N GLU A 25 -11.52 10.18 -29.53
CA GLU A 25 -12.65 9.25 -29.70
C GLU A 25 -12.33 8.18 -30.76
N SER A 26 -11.65 8.55 -31.86
CA SER A 26 -11.11 7.63 -32.86
C SER A 26 -10.08 6.64 -32.28
N LEU A 27 -9.21 7.10 -31.38
CA LEU A 27 -8.21 6.22 -30.73
C LEU A 27 -8.88 5.15 -29.87
N HIS A 28 -9.98 5.50 -29.18
CA HIS A 28 -10.70 4.58 -28.31
C HIS A 28 -11.72 3.68 -29.05
N THR A 29 -12.10 4.02 -30.29
CA THR A 29 -13.05 3.23 -31.09
C THR A 29 -12.38 2.18 -31.97
N LYS A 30 -11.10 2.31 -32.31
CA LYS A 30 -10.32 1.24 -32.97
C LYS A 30 -9.77 0.23 -31.97
N HIS A 31 -10.63 -0.35 -31.14
CA HIS A 31 -10.23 -1.45 -30.26
C HIS A 31 -10.35 -2.79 -31.02
N LEU A 32 -9.48 -3.00 -32.00
CA LEU A 32 -9.12 -4.35 -32.41
C LEU A 32 -8.01 -4.76 -31.47
N ILE A 33 -8.33 -5.56 -30.45
CA ILE A 33 -7.35 -6.06 -29.48
C ILE A 33 -6.20 -6.68 -30.27
N GLY A 34 -5.05 -6.02 -30.25
CA GLY A 34 -3.88 -6.49 -30.97
C GLY A 34 -3.45 -7.86 -30.43
N PRO A 35 -2.76 -8.70 -31.22
CA PRO A 35 -2.24 -9.97 -30.73
C PRO A 35 -1.35 -9.81 -29.47
N GLU A 36 -0.68 -8.66 -29.34
CA GLU A 36 0.08 -8.29 -28.14
C GLU A 36 -0.83 -8.02 -26.93
N GLU A 37 -1.88 -7.23 -27.09
CA GLU A 37 -2.85 -6.95 -26.01
C GLU A 37 -3.56 -8.23 -25.54
N ILE A 38 -3.92 -9.12 -26.47
CA ILE A 38 -4.46 -10.45 -26.14
C ILE A 38 -3.46 -11.24 -25.30
N ASN A 39 -2.19 -11.23 -25.68
CA ASN A 39 -1.14 -11.93 -24.94
C ASN A 39 -0.94 -11.37 -23.53
N ILE A 40 -0.98 -10.03 -23.39
CA ILE A 40 -0.90 -9.34 -22.10
C ILE A 40 -2.10 -9.74 -21.22
N LEU A 41 -3.32 -9.69 -21.75
CA LEU A 41 -4.53 -10.07 -21.01
C LEU A 41 -4.51 -11.54 -20.60
N GLN A 42 -4.08 -12.43 -21.48
CA GLN A 42 -3.92 -13.86 -21.17
C GLN A 42 -2.88 -14.07 -20.07
N ARG A 43 -1.75 -13.36 -20.11
CA ARG A 43 -0.73 -13.42 -19.08
C ARG A 43 -1.24 -12.92 -17.73
N LEU A 44 -1.94 -11.79 -17.70
CA LEU A 44 -2.53 -11.24 -16.48
C LEU A 44 -3.52 -12.24 -15.86
N LYS A 45 -4.40 -12.81 -16.67
CA LYS A 45 -5.36 -13.82 -16.22
C LYS A 45 -4.67 -15.06 -15.63
N SER A 46 -3.59 -15.53 -16.26
CA SER A 46 -2.80 -16.63 -15.71
C SER A 46 -2.17 -16.27 -14.36
N LEU A 47 -1.64 -15.06 -14.21
CA LEU A 47 -1.04 -14.59 -12.95
C LEU A 47 -2.05 -14.39 -11.83
N GLU A 48 -3.29 -14.01 -12.13
CA GLU A 48 -4.38 -13.92 -11.15
C GLU A 48 -4.84 -15.30 -10.67
N MET A 49 -4.67 -16.33 -11.49
CA MET A 49 -5.00 -17.72 -11.16
C MET A 49 -3.88 -18.44 -10.39
N GLU A 50 -2.66 -17.92 -10.43
CA GLU A 50 -1.58 -18.42 -9.58
C GLU A 50 -1.98 -18.20 -8.10
N PRO A 51 -1.90 -19.23 -7.25
CA PRO A 51 -2.15 -19.04 -5.82
C PRO A 51 -1.17 -17.99 -5.31
N THR A 52 -1.71 -16.85 -4.86
CA THR A 52 -0.89 -15.87 -4.17
C THR A 52 -0.26 -16.57 -2.98
N ASN A 53 1.07 -16.47 -2.87
CA ASN A 53 1.76 -16.92 -1.67
C ASN A 53 1.34 -15.98 -0.53
N ASN A 54 0.22 -16.31 0.12
CA ASN A 54 -0.36 -15.60 1.26
C ASN A 54 0.49 -15.77 2.53
N LEU A 55 1.80 -15.98 2.39
CA LEU A 55 2.76 -16.08 3.49
C LEU A 55 2.68 -14.87 4.44
N LEU A 56 2.22 -13.73 3.94
CA LEU A 56 2.03 -12.50 4.72
C LEU A 56 0.69 -12.45 5.46
N ASP A 57 -0.29 -13.25 5.04
CA ASP A 57 -1.62 -13.34 5.65
C ASP A 57 -1.74 -14.54 6.61
N GLU A 58 -0.65 -15.28 6.82
CA GLU A 58 -0.60 -16.37 7.78
C GLU A 58 -0.73 -15.84 9.22
N PRO A 59 -1.39 -16.59 10.12
CA PRO A 59 -1.48 -16.20 11.52
C PRO A 59 -0.09 -16.03 12.16
N ILE A 60 0.06 -14.98 12.95
CA ILE A 60 1.26 -14.68 13.72
C ILE A 60 1.56 -15.85 14.67
N SER A 61 2.74 -16.42 14.50
CA SER A 61 3.23 -17.58 15.24
C SER A 61 3.85 -17.18 16.58
N GLU A 62 3.93 -18.16 17.48
CA GLU A 62 4.61 -17.98 18.77
C GLU A 62 6.10 -17.66 18.61
N TYR A 63 6.73 -18.24 17.60
CA TYR A 63 8.13 -18.00 17.27
C TYR A 63 8.37 -16.54 16.91
N GLU A 64 7.51 -15.94 16.09
CA GLU A 64 7.60 -14.53 15.71
C GLU A 64 7.46 -13.61 16.91
N ILE A 65 6.49 -13.89 17.80
CA ILE A 65 6.27 -13.12 19.02
C ILE A 65 7.51 -13.16 19.92
N ILE A 66 8.06 -14.36 20.16
CA ILE A 66 9.25 -14.53 20.98
C ILE A 66 10.45 -13.81 20.36
N ASN A 67 10.63 -13.92 19.04
CA ASN A 67 11.72 -13.22 18.35
C ASN A 67 11.55 -11.70 18.39
N ALA A 68 10.33 -11.19 18.24
CA ALA A 68 10.04 -9.77 18.34
C ALA A 68 10.32 -9.24 19.76
N ALA A 69 9.87 -9.96 20.80
CA ALA A 69 10.11 -9.59 22.19
C ALA A 69 11.61 -9.52 22.51
N LYS A 70 12.42 -10.46 22.02
CA LYS A 70 13.89 -10.45 22.19
C LYS A 70 14.55 -9.20 21.60
N LYS A 71 14.01 -8.68 20.49
CA LYS A 71 14.53 -7.50 19.78
C LYS A 71 14.18 -6.16 20.45
N LEU A 72 13.26 -6.14 21.43
CA LEU A 72 12.95 -4.92 22.18
C LEU A 72 14.21 -4.34 22.83
N LYS A 73 14.42 -3.02 22.79
CA LYS A 73 15.59 -2.38 23.41
C LYS A 73 15.34 -2.13 24.89
N ASN A 74 16.33 -2.37 25.74
CA ASN A 74 16.25 -2.04 27.17
C ASN A 74 16.39 -0.52 27.39
N ASN A 75 15.98 -0.06 28.57
CA ASN A 75 16.00 1.33 29.03
C ASN A 75 15.22 2.28 28.11
N LYS A 76 14.22 1.76 27.40
CA LYS A 76 13.25 2.58 26.68
C LYS A 76 12.19 3.07 27.66
N SER A 77 11.86 4.35 27.55
CA SER A 77 10.74 4.93 28.28
C SER A 77 9.48 4.14 27.95
N ALA A 78 8.70 3.84 28.99
CA ALA A 78 7.34 3.36 28.79
C ALA A 78 6.50 4.45 28.14
N TYR A 79 5.42 4.05 27.48
CA TYR A 79 4.42 4.98 26.98
C TYR A 79 3.48 5.42 28.11
N SER A 80 2.27 5.89 27.79
CA SER A 80 1.25 6.32 28.75
C SER A 80 0.79 5.19 29.70
N ASP A 81 0.93 3.93 29.28
CA ASP A 81 0.59 2.72 30.04
C ASP A 81 1.59 2.38 31.16
N LYS A 82 2.76 3.04 31.19
CA LYS A 82 3.86 2.80 32.13
C LYS A 82 4.47 1.38 32.05
N ILE A 83 4.18 0.62 30.99
CA ILE A 83 4.75 -0.71 30.74
C ILE A 83 6.09 -0.55 30.01
N ARG A 84 7.18 -1.02 30.63
CA ARG A 84 8.51 -0.96 30.01
C ARG A 84 8.80 -2.19 29.16
N ASN A 85 9.72 -2.05 28.21
CA ASN A 85 10.17 -3.15 27.36
C ASN A 85 10.71 -4.35 28.17
N GLU A 86 11.34 -4.13 29.32
CA GLU A 86 11.79 -5.20 30.20
C GLU A 86 10.61 -6.03 30.71
N MET A 87 9.52 -5.37 31.11
CA MET A 87 8.31 -6.05 31.58
C MET A 87 7.71 -6.92 30.47
N LEU A 88 7.66 -6.41 29.24
CA LEU A 88 7.21 -7.17 28.08
C LEU A 88 8.11 -8.38 27.83
N LYS A 89 9.44 -8.21 27.84
CA LYS A 89 10.40 -9.32 27.67
C LYS A 89 10.22 -10.43 28.71
N TYR A 90 10.16 -10.07 29.99
CA TYR A 90 10.04 -11.06 31.07
C TYR A 90 8.67 -11.72 31.09
N SER A 91 7.61 -10.97 30.77
CA SER A 91 6.23 -11.50 30.74
C SER A 91 5.91 -12.30 29.48
N THR A 92 6.69 -12.17 28.39
CA THR A 92 6.40 -12.83 27.10
C THR A 92 6.19 -14.32 27.25
N ASN A 93 6.99 -15.01 28.07
CA ASN A 93 6.83 -16.46 28.26
C ASN A 93 5.51 -16.82 28.96
N ILE A 94 5.01 -15.95 29.84
CA ILE A 94 3.78 -16.16 30.63
C ILE A 94 2.55 -15.75 29.80
N LEU A 95 2.66 -14.64 29.08
CA LEU A 95 1.57 -14.03 28.31
C LEU A 95 1.55 -14.44 26.85
N LEU A 96 2.41 -15.37 26.41
CA LEU A 96 2.58 -15.76 25.01
C LEU A 96 1.25 -16.07 24.31
N GLN A 97 0.41 -16.87 24.96
CA GLN A 97 -0.90 -17.25 24.41
C GLN A 97 -1.87 -16.06 24.35
N GLY A 98 -1.76 -15.12 25.30
CA GLY A 98 -2.52 -13.88 25.28
C GLY A 98 -2.09 -12.97 24.14
N TYR A 99 -0.78 -12.78 23.96
CA TYR A 99 -0.22 -12.00 22.84
C TYR A 99 -0.58 -12.62 21.50
N LYS A 100 -0.47 -13.94 21.36
CA LYS A 100 -0.86 -14.65 20.14
C LYS A 100 -2.33 -14.42 19.79
N LYS A 101 -3.23 -14.52 20.76
CA LYS A 101 -4.66 -14.25 20.55
C LYS A 101 -4.90 -12.79 20.17
N LEU A 102 -4.30 -11.85 20.90
CA LEU A 102 -4.45 -10.42 20.65
C LEU A 102 -3.96 -10.03 19.25
N PHE A 103 -2.74 -10.43 18.89
CA PHE A 103 -2.15 -10.03 17.61
C PHE A 103 -2.86 -10.67 16.41
N ASN A 104 -3.29 -11.93 16.52
CA ASN A 104 -4.07 -12.56 15.45
C ASN A 104 -5.49 -11.97 15.35
N LEU A 105 -6.11 -11.57 16.47
CA LEU A 105 -7.38 -10.84 16.43
C LEU A 105 -7.22 -9.51 15.70
N ILE A 106 -6.14 -8.76 15.97
CA ILE A 106 -5.85 -7.50 15.28
C ILE A 106 -5.60 -7.76 13.78
N LEU A 107 -4.84 -8.81 13.44
CA LEU A 107 -4.55 -9.18 12.05
C LEU A 107 -5.83 -9.53 11.27
N GLU A 108 -6.73 -10.31 11.88
CA GLU A 108 -7.99 -10.75 11.25
C GLU A 108 -8.99 -9.60 11.11
N THR A 109 -9.09 -8.74 12.13
CA THR A 109 -10.13 -7.69 12.17
C THR A 109 -9.68 -6.34 11.60
N GLY A 110 -8.36 -6.11 11.50
CA GLY A 110 -7.80 -4.79 11.23
C GLY A 110 -8.06 -3.76 12.32
N SER A 111 -8.62 -4.17 13.47
CA SER A 111 -8.99 -3.29 14.58
C SER A 111 -7.96 -3.39 15.69
N PHE A 112 -7.43 -2.25 16.13
CA PHE A 112 -6.45 -2.14 17.21
C PHE A 112 -6.77 -0.93 18.09
N PRO A 113 -6.23 -0.83 19.31
CA PRO A 113 -6.54 0.27 20.22
C PRO A 113 -6.10 1.63 19.66
N ASP A 114 -6.99 2.62 19.71
CA ASP A 114 -6.71 3.99 19.23
C ASP A 114 -5.47 4.61 19.89
N GLN A 115 -5.20 4.24 21.15
CA GLN A 115 -4.03 4.67 21.93
C GLN A 115 -2.68 4.29 21.29
N TRP A 116 -2.65 3.35 20.34
CA TRP A 116 -1.41 2.97 19.65
C TRP A 116 -1.10 3.86 18.45
N CYS A 117 -2.05 4.69 18.02
CA CYS A 117 -1.90 5.66 16.92
C CYS A 117 -1.47 7.06 17.36
N GLU A 118 -1.33 7.29 18.66
CA GLU A 118 -0.93 8.57 19.26
C GLU A 118 0.59 8.75 19.30
#